data_AF-A0A318SR07-F1
#
_entry.id   AF-A0A318SR07-F1
#
_cell.length_a   1.000
_cell.length_b   1.000
_cell.length_c   1.000
_cell.angle_alpha   90.00
_cell.angle_beta   90.00
_cell.angle_gamma   90.00
#
_symmetry.space_group_name_H-M   'P 1'
#
loop_
_entity.id
_entity.type
_entity.pdbx_description
1 polymer ?
#
loop_
_entity_poly.entity_id
_entity_poly.type
_entity_poly.pdbx_seq_one_letter_code
_entity_poly.pdbx_strand_id
1 'polypeptide(L)'
;MHAALSIVETSTSDAHPAAGRRQPVGLAEDLPPRERALLNRLRMAGLACRAAARADVFATCADLALDRKAGAAAALGALLRCLPAALDCRPVLYRPGATRMSRDEAWLMRAMICAAGGDEDSLRFLLRSRVLPQHVRELGFMIRRVTEGEAAGIAA
;
A
#
# COMPACT_ATOMS: atom_id res chain seq x y z
N MET A 1 -5.44 8.02 -62.76
CA MET A 1 -4.20 8.83 -62.68
C MET A 1 -4.44 9.96 -61.68
N HIS A 2 -3.52 10.09 -60.71
CA HIS A 2 -3.29 11.20 -59.77
C HIS A 2 -4.40 11.51 -58.73
N ALA A 3 -4.18 11.30 -57.41
CA ALA A 3 -3.25 11.98 -56.48
C ALA A 3 -3.69 13.45 -56.25
N ALA A 4 -3.72 14.08 -55.08
CA ALA A 4 -3.19 13.88 -53.72
C ALA A 4 -4.03 14.81 -52.79
N LEU A 5 -4.41 14.44 -51.55
CA LEU A 5 -3.67 14.67 -50.30
C LEU A 5 -3.19 16.12 -50.10
N SER A 6 -3.79 16.83 -49.13
CA SER A 6 -3.20 17.85 -48.24
C SER A 6 -4.30 18.76 -47.64
N ILE A 7 -4.33 19.18 -46.38
CA ILE A 7 -3.46 19.04 -45.20
C ILE A 7 -4.39 19.21 -43.99
N VAL A 8 -4.29 18.26 -43.05
CA VAL A 8 -4.68 18.44 -41.66
C VAL A 8 -3.61 19.31 -41.02
N GLU A 9 -3.96 20.51 -40.57
CA GLU A 9 -3.08 21.25 -39.66
C GLU A 9 -3.23 20.65 -38.25
N THR A 10 -2.21 19.91 -37.91
CA THR A 10 -1.73 19.59 -36.57
C THR A 10 -1.74 20.82 -35.66
N SER A 11 -2.58 20.78 -34.62
CA SER A 11 -2.26 21.45 -33.37
C SER A 11 -1.88 20.39 -32.35
N THR A 12 -0.62 19.97 -32.42
CA THR A 12 0.05 19.33 -31.30
C THR A 12 0.28 20.41 -30.25
N SER A 13 -0.41 20.31 -29.13
CA SER A 13 -0.03 21.02 -27.90
C SER A 13 -0.09 20.04 -26.75
N ASP A 14 1.05 19.92 -26.11
CA ASP A 14 1.44 18.92 -25.13
C ASP A 14 0.45 18.73 -23.99
N ALA A 15 0.04 17.48 -23.79
CA ALA A 15 -0.38 16.98 -22.49
C ALA A 15 0.38 15.70 -22.18
N HIS A 16 1.44 15.86 -21.39
CA HIS A 16 2.18 14.82 -20.70
C HIS A 16 1.22 13.77 -20.09
N PRO A 17 1.51 12.44 -20.17
CA PRO A 17 0.58 11.41 -19.71
C PRO A 17 0.50 11.40 -18.18
N ALA A 18 -0.53 12.05 -17.64
CA ALA A 18 -0.83 12.01 -16.22
C ALA A 18 -1.27 10.60 -15.80
N ALA A 19 -0.41 9.95 -15.00
CA ALA A 19 -0.73 8.99 -13.95
C ALA A 19 -1.98 8.12 -14.16
N GLY A 20 -1.76 6.84 -14.46
CA GLY A 20 -2.78 5.80 -14.63
C GLY A 20 -3.98 5.93 -13.67
N ARG A 21 -5.17 5.85 -14.26
CA ARG A 21 -6.47 5.94 -13.59
C ARG A 21 -6.48 5.10 -12.30
N ARG A 22 -6.55 5.80 -11.16
CA ARG A 22 -6.59 5.24 -9.80
C ARG A 22 -7.95 4.59 -9.56
N GLN A 23 -8.10 3.34 -9.97
CA GLN A 23 -9.39 2.66 -9.90
C GLN A 23 -9.67 2.16 -8.46
N PRO A 24 -10.83 2.50 -7.87
CA PRO A 24 -11.27 1.91 -6.62
C PRO A 24 -11.65 0.45 -6.82
N VAL A 25 -11.43 -0.38 -5.79
CA VAL A 25 -11.78 -1.79 -5.75
C VAL A 25 -12.66 -2.02 -4.52
N GLY A 26 -13.96 -2.23 -4.71
CA GLY A 26 -14.90 -2.58 -3.63
C GLY A 26 -15.23 -1.45 -2.64
N LEU A 27 -16.17 -1.75 -1.72
CA LEU A 27 -16.59 -0.88 -0.64
C LEU A 27 -15.96 -1.33 0.69
N ALA A 28 -15.47 -0.38 1.48
CA ALA A 28 -14.89 -0.61 2.80
C ALA A 28 -15.96 -1.05 3.84
N GLU A 29 -17.24 -0.79 3.57
CA GLU A 29 -18.36 -1.23 4.40
C GLU A 29 -18.65 -2.73 4.28
N ASP A 30 -18.28 -3.35 3.15
CA ASP A 30 -18.41 -4.79 2.91
C ASP A 30 -17.43 -5.61 3.76
N LEU A 31 -16.37 -4.98 4.28
CA LEU A 31 -15.41 -5.64 5.17
C LEU A 31 -16.03 -5.93 6.54
N PRO A 32 -15.72 -7.08 7.16
CA PRO A 32 -16.01 -7.34 8.57
C PRO A 32 -15.52 -6.19 9.47
N PRO A 33 -16.19 -5.92 10.61
CA PRO A 33 -15.83 -4.79 11.49
C PRO A 33 -14.35 -4.74 11.88
N ARG A 34 -13.75 -5.91 12.14
CA ARG A 34 -12.33 -6.03 12.48
C ARG A 34 -11.41 -5.59 11.35
N GLU A 35 -11.70 -6.02 10.13
CA GLU A 35 -10.92 -5.68 8.93
C GLU A 35 -11.10 -4.20 8.55
N ARG A 36 -12.31 -3.66 8.74
CA ARG A 36 -12.56 -2.22 8.57
C ARG A 36 -11.79 -1.37 9.58
N ALA A 37 -11.67 -1.82 10.83
CA ALA A 37 -10.83 -1.15 11.83
C ALA A 37 -9.34 -1.20 11.47
N LEU A 38 -8.85 -2.35 10.98
CA LEU A 38 -7.48 -2.48 10.46
C LEU A 38 -7.23 -1.55 9.26
N LEU A 39 -8.15 -1.50 8.29
CA LEU A 39 -8.08 -0.59 7.14
C LEU A 39 -8.02 0.88 7.58
N ASN A 40 -8.82 1.28 8.57
CA ASN A 40 -8.78 2.66 9.07
C ASN A 40 -7.47 2.97 9.80
N ARG A 41 -6.89 2.02 10.56
CA ARG A 41 -5.56 2.19 11.16
C ARG A 41 -4.46 2.29 10.12
N LEU A 42 -4.52 1.47 9.07
CA LEU A 42 -3.65 1.57 7.90
C LEU A 42 -3.72 2.97 7.27
N ARG A 43 -4.93 3.49 7.06
CA ARG A 43 -5.14 4.84 6.50
C ARG A 43 -4.62 5.94 7.41
N MET A 44 -4.83 5.83 8.72
CA MET A 44 -4.31 6.77 9.72
C MET A 44 -2.77 6.75 9.73
N ALA A 45 -2.15 5.57 9.75
CA ALA A 45 -0.70 5.43 9.69
C ALA A 45 -0.12 5.99 8.37
N GLY A 46 -0.81 5.77 7.25
CA GLY A 46 -0.41 6.32 5.94
C GLY A 46 -0.53 7.85 5.89
N LEU A 47 -1.57 8.40 6.50
CA LEU A 47 -1.71 9.84 6.69
C LEU A 47 -0.57 10.41 7.54
N ALA A 48 -0.29 9.78 8.68
CA ALA A 48 0.80 10.18 9.57
C ALA A 48 2.16 10.13 8.88
N CYS A 49 2.45 9.08 8.08
CA CYS A 49 3.71 8.99 7.32
C CYS A 49 3.84 10.11 6.28
N ARG A 50 2.75 10.50 5.60
CA ARG A 50 2.77 11.61 4.64
C ARG A 50 2.91 12.97 5.32
N ALA A 51 2.32 13.14 6.51
CA ALA A 51 2.49 14.33 7.32
C ALA A 51 3.92 14.44 7.86
N ALA A 52 4.48 13.33 8.33
CA ALA A 52 5.86 13.23 8.81
C ALA A 52 6.87 13.42 7.67
N ALA A 53 6.58 13.07 6.41
CA ALA A 53 7.48 13.34 5.28
C ALA A 53 7.74 14.85 5.03
N ARG A 54 7.04 15.76 5.71
CA ARG A 54 7.37 17.20 5.79
C ARG A 54 8.23 17.58 7.01
N ALA A 55 8.56 16.63 7.87
CA ALA A 55 9.35 16.71 9.09
C ALA A 55 10.31 15.51 9.15
N ASP A 56 11.39 15.58 8.37
CA ASP A 56 12.64 14.78 8.45
C ASP A 56 12.52 13.24 8.65
N VAL A 57 12.58 12.45 7.55
CA VAL A 57 12.20 11.01 7.52
C VAL A 57 13.23 10.12 6.81
N PHE A 58 14.49 10.13 7.22
CA PHE A 58 15.44 9.11 6.73
C PHE A 58 16.28 8.39 7.78
N ALA A 59 16.07 8.59 9.09
CA ALA A 59 16.96 7.98 10.09
C ALA A 59 16.49 6.66 10.75
N THR A 60 15.23 6.21 10.64
CA THR A 60 14.71 5.24 11.65
C THR A 60 13.88 4.06 11.13
N CYS A 61 13.90 3.72 9.84
CA CYS A 61 13.15 2.53 9.37
C CYS A 61 13.86 1.21 9.69
N ALA A 62 15.20 1.16 9.63
CA ALA A 62 15.97 -0.05 9.93
C ALA A 62 15.92 -0.42 11.43
N ASP A 63 16.11 0.58 12.31
CA ASP A 63 16.09 0.38 13.76
C ASP A 63 14.70 -0.06 14.26
N LEU A 64 13.62 0.53 13.72
CA LEU A 64 12.25 0.14 14.09
C LEU A 64 11.83 -1.23 13.52
N ALA A 65 12.35 -1.63 12.37
CA ALA A 65 12.10 -2.96 11.81
C ALA A 65 12.75 -4.07 12.66
N LEU A 66 13.91 -3.78 13.25
CA LEU A 66 14.70 -4.70 14.08
C LEU A 66 14.31 -4.70 15.56
N ASP A 67 13.76 -3.60 16.09
CA ASP A 67 13.33 -3.53 17.49
C ASP A 67 12.09 -4.38 17.72
N ARG A 68 12.22 -5.60 18.25
CA ARG A 68 11.11 -6.50 18.64
C ARG A 68 10.12 -5.88 19.64
N LYS A 69 10.49 -4.81 20.35
CA LYS A 69 9.61 -4.08 21.28
C LYS A 69 8.78 -2.99 20.61
N ALA A 70 9.07 -2.65 19.35
CA ALA A 70 8.27 -1.72 18.59
C ALA A 70 6.85 -2.28 18.40
N GLY A 71 5.86 -1.57 18.95
CA GLY A 71 4.45 -1.97 18.91
C GLY A 71 3.85 -1.99 17.50
N ALA A 72 2.64 -2.54 17.38
CA ALA A 72 1.95 -2.75 16.09
C ALA A 72 1.88 -1.47 15.22
N ALA A 73 1.60 -0.31 15.84
CA ALA A 73 1.54 0.97 15.15
C ALA A 73 2.89 1.39 14.53
N ALA A 74 4.01 1.10 15.21
CA ALA A 74 5.34 1.41 14.73
C ALA A 74 5.74 0.49 13.56
N ALA A 75 5.44 -0.80 13.66
CA ALA A 75 5.62 -1.75 12.56
C ALA A 75 4.80 -1.36 11.32
N LEU A 76 3.55 -0.93 11.51
CA LEU A 76 2.68 -0.47 10.43
C LEU A 76 3.22 0.80 9.76
N GLY A 77 3.71 1.76 10.56
CA GLY A 77 4.38 2.95 10.02
C GLY A 77 5.64 2.62 9.22
N ALA A 78 6.48 1.70 9.71
CA ALA A 78 7.67 1.24 9.00
C ALA A 78 7.31 0.53 7.68
N LEU A 79 6.32 -0.38 7.69
CA LEU A 79 5.79 -1.03 6.48
C LEU A 79 5.39 0.01 5.43
N LEU A 80 4.61 1.02 5.83
CA LEU A 80 4.12 2.07 4.92
C LEU A 80 5.22 2.98 4.38
N ARG A 81 6.31 3.19 5.12
CA ARG A 81 7.47 3.95 4.64
C ARG A 81 8.32 3.15 3.65
N CYS A 82 8.42 1.83 3.81
CA CYS A 82 9.15 0.96 2.88
C CYS A 82 8.34 0.63 1.62
N LEU A 83 7.01 0.72 1.69
CA LEU A 83 6.11 0.30 0.62
C LEU A 83 6.39 0.98 -0.74
N PRO A 84 6.70 2.29 -0.84
CA PRO A 84 7.02 2.91 -2.12
C PRO A 84 8.25 2.33 -2.81
N ALA A 85 9.29 1.99 -2.04
CA ALA A 85 10.50 1.36 -2.57
C ALA A 85 10.23 -0.10 -2.98
N ALA A 86 9.44 -0.83 -2.17
CA ALA A 86 9.09 -2.21 -2.45
C ALA A 86 8.23 -2.39 -3.71
N LEU A 87 7.40 -1.39 -4.05
CA LEU A 87 6.49 -1.42 -5.20
C LEU A 87 6.99 -0.65 -6.43
N ASP A 88 8.15 0.02 -6.33
CA ASP A 88 8.65 0.99 -7.33
C ASP A 88 7.64 2.09 -7.72
N CYS A 89 6.68 2.38 -6.85
CA CYS A 89 5.66 3.39 -7.09
C CYS A 89 5.05 3.86 -5.76
N ARG A 90 4.44 5.05 -5.77
CA ARG A 90 3.73 5.54 -4.57
C ARG A 90 2.37 4.84 -4.44
N PRO A 91 2.14 4.03 -3.38
CA PRO A 91 0.86 3.37 -3.16
C PRO A 91 -0.24 4.39 -2.87
N VAL A 92 -1.44 4.14 -3.39
CA VAL A 92 -2.61 4.99 -3.18
C VAL A 92 -3.33 4.53 -1.93
N LEU A 93 -3.27 5.33 -0.87
CA LEU A 93 -4.07 5.14 0.35
C LEU A 93 -5.08 6.28 0.48
N TYR A 94 -6.36 5.95 0.60
CA TYR A 94 -7.45 6.90 0.77
C TYR A 94 -7.46 7.46 2.20
N ARG A 95 -8.30 8.49 2.41
CA ARG A 95 -8.50 9.07 3.75
C ARG A 95 -9.20 8.08 4.69
N PRO A 96 -8.92 8.13 6.00
CA PRO A 96 -9.70 7.39 7.01
C PRO A 96 -11.20 7.65 6.82
N GLY A 97 -12.01 6.61 6.98
CA GLY A 97 -13.47 6.70 6.79
C GLY A 97 -13.94 6.79 5.33
N ALA A 98 -13.05 6.73 4.32
CA ALA A 98 -13.49 6.62 2.93
C ALA A 98 -14.28 5.33 2.70
N THR A 99 -15.42 5.43 2.00
CA THR A 99 -16.34 4.32 1.74
C THR A 99 -15.79 3.32 0.74
N ARG A 100 -14.90 3.73 -0.17
CA ARG A 100 -14.26 2.85 -1.16
C ARG A 100 -12.87 2.45 -0.72
N MET A 101 -12.32 1.40 -1.31
CA MET A 101 -10.91 1.05 -1.18
C MET A 101 -10.16 1.29 -2.49
N SER A 102 -8.89 1.67 -2.42
CA SER A 102 -8.02 1.66 -3.58
C SER A 102 -7.57 0.23 -3.92
N ARG A 103 -7.06 0.02 -5.14
CA ARG A 103 -6.44 -1.26 -5.54
C ARG A 103 -5.24 -1.64 -4.66
N ASP A 104 -4.56 -0.67 -4.05
CA ASP A 104 -3.39 -0.92 -3.19
C ASP A 104 -3.83 -1.26 -1.77
N GLU A 105 -4.87 -0.57 -1.27
CA GLU A 105 -5.52 -0.92 0.00
C GLU A 105 -6.11 -2.33 -0.04
N ALA A 106 -6.82 -2.68 -1.11
CA ALA A 106 -7.40 -4.01 -1.28
C ALA A 106 -6.33 -5.12 -1.31
N TRP A 107 -5.22 -4.87 -2.00
CA TRP A 107 -4.11 -5.81 -2.02
C TRP A 107 -3.43 -5.95 -0.66
N LEU A 108 -3.17 -4.84 0.03
CA LEU A 108 -2.49 -4.86 1.31
C LEU A 108 -3.37 -5.49 2.40
N MET A 109 -4.67 -5.18 2.41
CA MET A 109 -5.64 -5.84 3.29
C MET A 109 -5.66 -7.34 3.05
N ARG A 110 -5.72 -7.79 1.78
CA ARG A 110 -5.72 -9.22 1.48
C ARG A 110 -4.41 -9.91 1.89
N ALA A 111 -3.27 -9.26 1.71
CA ALA A 111 -1.98 -9.77 2.18
C ALA A 111 -1.94 -9.90 3.72
N MET A 112 -2.44 -8.90 4.45
CA MET A 112 -2.54 -8.96 5.91
C MET A 112 -3.52 -10.04 6.39
N ILE A 113 -4.64 -10.23 5.70
CA ILE A 113 -5.62 -11.29 6.03
C ILE A 113 -5.00 -12.68 5.80
N CYS A 114 -4.34 -12.91 4.67
CA CYS A 114 -3.62 -14.17 4.41
C CYS A 114 -2.54 -14.42 5.47
N ALA A 115 -1.74 -13.41 5.82
CA ALA A 115 -0.71 -13.52 6.85
C ALA A 115 -1.31 -13.85 8.23
N ALA A 116 -2.41 -13.19 8.63
CA ALA A 116 -3.08 -13.46 9.89
C ALA A 116 -3.74 -14.86 9.94
N GLY A 117 -4.20 -15.36 8.80
CA GLY A 117 -4.80 -16.69 8.65
C GLY A 117 -3.81 -17.83 8.43
N GLY A 118 -2.51 -17.53 8.28
CA GLY A 118 -1.47 -18.52 7.96
C GLY A 118 -1.52 -19.05 6.51
N ASP A 119 -2.23 -18.36 5.60
CA ASP A 119 -2.30 -18.73 4.19
C ASP A 119 -1.03 -18.24 3.44
N GLU A 120 0.01 -19.04 3.58
CA GLU A 120 1.34 -18.79 3.03
C GLU A 120 1.40 -18.71 1.51
N ASP A 121 0.63 -19.58 0.84
CA ASP A 121 0.65 -19.65 -0.61
C ASP A 121 -0.02 -18.43 -1.23
N SER A 122 -1.18 -18.02 -0.70
CA SER A 122 -1.85 -16.80 -1.14
C SER A 122 -1.02 -15.56 -0.81
N LEU A 123 -0.41 -15.50 0.38
CA LEU A 123 0.47 -14.37 0.74
C LEU A 123 1.66 -14.28 -0.22
N ARG A 124 2.34 -15.40 -0.49
CA ARG A 124 3.48 -15.45 -1.42
C ARG A 124 3.07 -15.05 -2.83
N PHE A 125 1.91 -15.51 -3.31
CA PHE A 125 1.35 -15.10 -4.60
C PHE A 125 1.09 -13.59 -4.64
N LEU A 126 0.45 -13.03 -3.62
CA LEU A 126 0.15 -11.59 -3.54
C LEU A 126 1.42 -10.75 -3.52
N LEU A 127 2.44 -11.14 -2.76
CA LEU A 127 3.72 -10.45 -2.74
C LEU A 127 4.38 -10.45 -4.12
N ARG A 128 4.49 -11.62 -4.77
CA ARG A 128 5.08 -11.75 -6.11
C ARG A 128 4.30 -10.99 -7.19
N SER A 129 3.01 -10.74 -7.00
CA SER A 129 2.18 -10.03 -7.98
C SER A 129 2.49 -8.53 -8.10
N ARG A 130 3.18 -7.93 -7.13
CA ARG A 130 3.31 -6.47 -7.01
C ARG A 130 4.62 -5.97 -6.42
N VAL A 131 5.31 -6.79 -5.64
CA VAL A 131 6.55 -6.41 -4.95
C VAL A 131 7.72 -6.78 -5.84
N LEU A 132 8.69 -5.88 -5.95
CA LEU A 132 9.94 -6.18 -6.64
C LEU A 132 10.62 -7.42 -6.02
N PRO A 133 11.20 -8.34 -6.82
CA PRO A 133 11.71 -9.61 -6.32
C PRO A 133 12.68 -9.47 -5.13
N GLN A 134 13.53 -8.45 -5.13
CA GLN A 134 14.50 -8.18 -4.07
C GLN A 134 13.91 -7.67 -2.74
N HIS A 135 12.61 -7.37 -2.71
CA HIS A 135 11.91 -6.85 -1.52
C HIS A 135 10.81 -7.79 -1.01
N VAL A 136 10.58 -8.93 -1.68
CA VAL A 136 9.50 -9.88 -1.33
C VAL A 136 9.67 -10.42 0.09
N ARG A 137 10.90 -10.76 0.48
CA ARG A 137 11.18 -11.36 1.80
C ARG A 137 10.97 -10.33 2.91
N GLU A 138 11.54 -9.14 2.75
CA GLU A 138 11.50 -8.05 3.71
C GLU A 138 10.07 -7.57 3.91
N LEU A 139 9.32 -7.37 2.82
CA LEU A 139 7.94 -6.92 2.91
C LEU A 139 7.03 -8.00 3.51
N GLY A 140 7.25 -9.27 3.15
CA GLY A 140 6.53 -10.40 3.75
C GLY A 140 6.75 -10.49 5.26
N PHE A 141 7.99 -10.31 5.72
CA PHE A 141 8.32 -10.24 7.15
C PHE A 141 7.60 -9.09 7.85
N MET A 142 7.61 -7.89 7.26
CA MET A 142 6.95 -6.71 7.83
C MET A 142 5.44 -6.88 7.94
N ILE A 143 4.78 -7.46 6.93
CA ILE A 143 3.34 -7.74 6.95
C ILE A 143 2.99 -8.69 8.10
N ARG A 144 3.74 -9.77 8.28
CA ARG A 144 3.53 -10.72 9.40
C ARG A 144 3.64 -10.04 10.74
N ARG A 145 4.72 -9.27 10.91
CA ARG A 145 4.98 -8.57 12.16
C ARG A 145 3.86 -7.60 12.53
N VAL A 146 3.32 -6.87 11.54
CA VAL A 146 2.13 -6.05 11.74
C VAL A 146 0.94 -6.91 12.18
N THR A 147 0.66 -8.00 11.47
CA THR A 147 -0.50 -8.85 11.76
C THR A 147 -0.41 -9.57 13.11
N GLU A 148 0.79 -9.95 13.54
CA GLU A 148 1.04 -10.55 14.86
C GLU A 148 0.82 -9.52 15.98
N GLY A 149 1.36 -8.30 15.83
CA GLY A 149 1.14 -7.22 16.80
C GLY A 149 -0.33 -6.80 16.90
N GLU A 150 -1.06 -6.87 15.78
CA GLU A 150 -2.50 -6.64 15.69
C GLU A 150 -3.33 -7.73 16.38
N ALA A 151 -2.88 -8.98 16.36
CA ALA A 151 -3.48 -10.06 17.13
C ALA A 151 -3.20 -9.91 18.64
N ALA A 152 -1.99 -9.48 19.01
CA ALA A 152 -1.56 -9.31 20.40
C ALA A 152 -2.25 -8.12 21.10
N GLY A 153 -2.47 -7.00 20.40
CA GLY A 153 -3.14 -5.81 20.95
C GLY A 153 -4.65 -5.96 21.21
N ILE A 154 -5.22 -7.16 21.00
CA ILE A 154 -6.64 -7.48 21.21
C ILE A 154 -6.83 -8.36 22.47
N ALA A 155 -5.75 -9.00 22.95
CA ALA A 155 -5.78 -9.82 24.17
C ALA A 155 -5.46 -9.03 25.45
N ALA A 156 -5.28 -7.71 25.35
CA ALA A 156 -5.01 -6.79 26.45
C ALA A 156 -6.12 -5.73 26.52
#